data_AF-A0A0G4LHP4-F1
#
_entry.id   AF-A0A0G4LHP4-F1
#
_cell.length_a   1.000
_cell.length_b   1.000
_cell.length_c   1.000
_cell.angle_alpha   90.00
_cell.angle_beta   90.00
_cell.angle_gamma   90.00
#
_symmetry.space_group_name_H-M   'P 1'
#
loop_
_entity.id
_entity.type
_entity.pdbx_description
1 polymer ?
#
loop_
_entity_poly.entity_id
_entity_poly.type
_entity_poly.pdbx_seq_one_letter_code
_entity_poly.pdbx_strand_id
1 'polypeptide(L)'
;MWTEAFKVRRFGVSQEQNSIVKMLPHRYIVLSSCALWHLAMGLPGSVQPRANFVHPGILIDEAQAELIRTKVSQSAAPWAPAYTSMLAHPYASKTAPEPVSTVECGSYSTPDVGCSDEREDAMVTYLNALAWTVTGTQAYVNKAITFMDSWASTIKAHNNTNSPLQSAWVASTWARAAELIRYSNAGWSAASITKFEGMLRYVYLPLVKNGAPNYMGNWDLVMAEAAIFIGVFLDDQTVYDAGMTKFLNRVSAYIYLESDGDLPKTAPGDTTTSTQAGIVTYWQGQSVFNVSGLSQETWSLKLVCPMPERR
;
A
#
# COMPACT_ATOMS: atom_id res chain seq x y z
N MET A 1 -8.80 -5.71 -5.00
CA MET A 1 -9.18 -6.79 -5.94
C MET A 1 -8.15 -7.05 -7.05
N TRP A 2 -7.08 -6.25 -7.20
CA TRP A 2 -6.02 -6.45 -8.21
C TRP A 2 -4.73 -7.09 -7.67
N THR A 3 -4.42 -6.96 -6.37
CA THR A 3 -3.30 -7.66 -5.73
C THR A 3 -3.53 -9.17 -5.53
N GLU A 4 -4.76 -9.65 -5.69
CA GLU A 4 -5.11 -11.07 -5.53
C GLU A 4 -4.76 -11.92 -6.77
N ALA A 5 -4.57 -11.31 -7.94
CA ALA A 5 -4.30 -12.06 -9.18
C ALA A 5 -2.85 -12.59 -9.29
N PHE A 6 -1.93 -12.12 -8.44
CA PHE A 6 -0.54 -12.58 -8.39
C PHE A 6 -0.23 -13.55 -7.23
N LYS A 7 -1.22 -13.89 -6.38
CA LYS A 7 -1.04 -14.89 -5.32
C LYS A 7 -1.10 -16.30 -5.91
N VAL A 8 0.08 -16.86 -6.15
CA VAL A 8 0.31 -18.28 -6.43
C VAL A 8 -0.43 -19.16 -5.41
N ARG A 9 -1.41 -19.95 -5.87
CA ARG A 9 -1.94 -21.08 -5.08
C ARG A 9 -0.87 -22.16 -4.98
N ARG A 10 -0.69 -22.65 -3.74
CA ARG A 10 0.26 -23.67 -3.30
C ARG A 10 0.42 -24.84 -4.27
N PHE A 11 1.66 -25.12 -4.68
CA PHE A 11 2.05 -26.47 -5.07
C PHE A 11 2.31 -27.30 -3.81
N GLY A 12 1.79 -28.52 -3.82
CA GLY A 12 2.00 -29.51 -2.77
C GLY A 12 3.47 -29.89 -2.64
N VAL A 13 3.87 -30.13 -1.40
CA VAL A 13 5.14 -30.75 -1.04
C VAL A 13 5.12 -32.19 -1.54
N SER A 14 5.96 -32.53 -2.52
CA SER A 14 6.47 -33.89 -2.67
C SER A 14 7.91 -33.91 -2.18
N GLN A 15 8.14 -34.64 -1.10
CA GLN A 15 9.47 -35.09 -0.68
C GLN A 15 10.14 -35.89 -1.81
N GLU A 16 11.40 -35.57 -2.09
CA GLU A 16 12.47 -36.41 -2.67
C GLU A 16 13.59 -35.42 -3.10
N GLN A 17 14.88 -35.52 -2.79
CA GLN A 17 15.70 -36.47 -2.06
C GLN A 17 16.92 -35.74 -1.45
N ASN A 18 17.40 -36.30 -0.35
CA ASN A 18 18.69 -36.06 0.28
C ASN A 18 19.87 -36.38 -0.66
N SER A 19 21.04 -35.83 -0.28
CA SER A 19 22.41 -36.11 -0.75
C SER A 19 22.86 -35.13 -1.85
N ILE A 20 23.93 -34.35 -1.71
CA ILE A 20 25.31 -34.79 -1.48
C ILE A 20 26.11 -33.65 -0.80
N VAL A 21 26.71 -33.96 0.36
CA VAL A 21 27.83 -33.22 0.96
C VAL A 21 29.08 -34.07 0.78
N LYS A 22 30.17 -33.45 0.28
CA LYS A 22 31.63 -33.81 0.31
C LYS A 22 32.26 -33.18 -0.96
N MET A 23 33.39 -32.46 -0.97
CA MET A 23 34.61 -32.51 -0.15
C MET A 23 35.58 -31.34 -0.52
N LEU A 24 36.28 -30.82 0.52
CA LEU A 24 37.72 -30.40 0.57
C LEU A 24 38.21 -29.06 -0.06
N PRO A 25 39.38 -28.51 0.36
CA PRO A 25 39.82 -28.25 1.75
C PRO A 25 40.64 -26.94 1.97
N HIS A 26 40.73 -26.56 3.25
CA HIS A 26 41.83 -25.90 3.99
C HIS A 26 42.76 -24.85 3.34
N ARG A 27 42.86 -23.69 4.03
CA ARG A 27 44.11 -23.25 4.69
C ARG A 27 43.86 -22.28 5.85
N TYR A 28 44.65 -22.49 6.90
CA TYR A 28 44.65 -21.90 8.25
C TYR A 28 45.27 -20.50 8.28
N ILE A 29 44.78 -19.60 9.15
CA ILE A 29 45.61 -18.82 10.09
C ILE A 29 44.80 -18.61 11.39
N VAL A 30 45.31 -19.19 12.47
CA VAL A 30 44.98 -18.87 13.87
C VAL A 30 45.91 -17.75 14.30
N LEU A 31 45.39 -16.64 14.79
CA LEU A 31 46.16 -15.74 15.67
C LEU A 31 45.31 -15.34 16.87
N SER A 32 46.02 -15.37 17.98
CA SER A 32 45.58 -15.38 19.37
C SER A 32 45.51 -13.95 19.93
N SER A 33 44.52 -13.74 20.80
CA SER A 33 44.54 -12.87 21.99
C SER A 33 44.96 -11.40 21.88
N CYS A 34 44.01 -10.48 22.10
CA CYS A 34 44.14 -9.50 23.18
C CYS A 34 42.78 -8.86 23.50
N ALA A 35 42.33 -9.09 24.73
CA ALA A 35 41.27 -8.33 25.34
C ALA A 35 41.76 -6.90 25.58
N LEU A 36 41.11 -5.93 24.93
CA LEU A 36 41.11 -4.54 25.34
C LEU A 36 39.66 -4.16 25.59
N TRP A 37 39.31 -4.17 26.86
CA TRP A 37 38.11 -3.53 27.39
C TRP A 37 38.27 -2.02 27.17
N HIS A 38 37.76 -1.51 26.06
CA HIS A 38 37.47 -0.09 25.95
C HIS A 38 36.06 0.16 26.43
N LEU A 39 35.99 0.89 27.53
CA LEU A 39 34.85 1.63 28.03
C LEU A 39 34.23 2.40 26.86
N ALA A 40 33.14 1.88 26.28
CA ALA A 40 32.35 2.61 25.28
C ALA A 40 31.56 3.70 26.02
N MET A 41 32.23 4.84 26.24
CA MET A 41 31.54 6.09 26.50
C MET A 41 30.57 6.31 25.34
N GLY A 42 29.28 6.47 25.66
CA GLY A 42 28.20 6.64 24.70
C GLY A 42 28.53 7.75 23.70
N LEU A 43 28.89 7.35 22.49
CA LEU A 43 28.86 8.25 21.35
C LEU A 43 27.40 8.67 21.14
N PRO A 44 27.13 9.96 20.89
CA PRO A 44 25.80 10.37 20.44
C PRO A 44 25.45 9.51 19.22
N GLY A 45 24.29 8.86 19.28
CA GLY A 45 23.86 7.88 18.30
C GLY A 45 24.13 8.41 16.90
N SER A 46 24.98 7.69 16.16
CA SER A 46 25.17 7.95 14.74
C SER A 46 23.79 7.95 14.10
N VAL A 47 23.31 9.12 13.67
CA VAL A 47 22.14 9.22 12.82
C VAL A 47 22.54 8.45 11.57
N GLN A 48 22.07 7.19 11.46
CA GLN A 48 22.25 6.44 10.23
C GLN A 48 21.63 7.29 9.12
N PRO A 49 22.36 7.54 8.01
CA PRO A 49 21.76 8.17 6.85
C PRO A 49 20.50 7.37 6.51
N ARG A 50 19.34 8.04 6.45
CA ARG A 50 18.11 7.37 6.05
C ARG A 50 18.34 6.88 4.62
N ALA A 51 18.10 5.59 4.39
CA ALA A 51 18.25 5.02 3.05
C ALA A 51 17.29 5.73 2.10
N ASN A 52 17.75 6.08 0.90
CA ASN A 52 16.88 6.63 -0.13
C ASN A 52 15.85 5.55 -0.55
N PHE A 53 14.64 5.98 -0.89
CA PHE A 53 13.67 5.08 -1.50
C PHE A 53 14.18 4.56 -2.85
N VAL A 54 13.90 3.28 -3.13
CA VAL A 54 14.16 2.67 -4.43
C VAL A 54 12.85 2.69 -5.20
N HIS A 55 12.90 3.20 -6.43
CA HIS A 55 11.72 3.37 -7.26
C HIS A 55 11.82 2.58 -8.58
N PRO A 56 10.68 2.02 -9.06
CA PRO A 56 9.41 1.91 -8.34
C PRO A 56 9.53 0.95 -7.14
N GLY A 57 8.72 1.19 -6.09
CA GLY A 57 8.82 0.43 -4.83
C GLY A 57 7.64 0.59 -3.87
N ILE A 58 6.58 1.33 -4.23
CA ILE A 58 5.37 1.48 -3.39
C ILE A 58 4.65 0.14 -3.24
N LEU A 59 4.48 -0.60 -4.34
CA LEU A 59 3.84 -1.91 -4.35
C LEU A 59 4.49 -2.90 -5.31
N ILE A 60 5.05 -2.40 -6.41
CA ILE A 60 5.69 -3.22 -7.45
C ILE A 60 7.08 -2.65 -7.66
N ASP A 61 8.10 -3.47 -7.42
CA ASP A 61 9.46 -3.13 -7.80
C ASP A 61 9.78 -3.52 -9.25
N GLU A 62 10.93 -3.09 -9.76
CA GLU A 62 11.31 -3.36 -11.16
C GLU A 62 11.49 -4.86 -11.45
N ALA A 63 11.93 -5.66 -10.48
CA ALA A 63 12.09 -7.10 -10.66
C ALA A 63 10.73 -7.81 -10.78
N GLN A 64 9.75 -7.38 -9.97
CA GLN A 64 8.36 -7.82 -10.05
C GLN A 64 7.70 -7.37 -11.36
N ALA A 65 7.94 -6.12 -11.80
CA ALA A 65 7.47 -5.62 -13.08
C ALA A 65 8.01 -6.47 -14.25
N GLU A 66 9.31 -6.79 -14.24
CA GLU A 66 9.95 -7.63 -15.25
C GLU A 66 9.40 -9.07 -15.24
N LEU A 67 9.19 -9.64 -14.05
CA LEU A 67 8.53 -10.94 -13.92
C LEU A 67 7.15 -10.92 -14.59
N ILE A 68 6.34 -9.89 -14.35
CA ILE A 68 5.00 -9.79 -14.93
C ILE A 68 5.10 -9.64 -16.46
N ARG A 69 5.97 -8.76 -16.97
CA ARG A 69 6.23 -8.60 -18.42
C ARG A 69 6.57 -9.93 -19.08
N THR A 70 7.55 -10.63 -18.54
CA THR A 70 8.02 -11.92 -19.05
C THR A 70 6.90 -12.97 -19.02
N LYS A 71 6.15 -13.06 -17.92
CA LYS A 71 5.07 -14.05 -17.81
C LYS A 71 3.90 -13.76 -18.75
N VAL A 72 3.55 -12.49 -18.96
CA VAL A 72 2.51 -12.10 -19.91
C VAL A 72 2.97 -12.35 -21.35
N SER A 73 4.20 -11.99 -21.72
CA SER A 73 4.72 -12.22 -23.08
C SER A 73 4.79 -13.71 -23.44
N GLN A 74 5.04 -14.57 -22.44
CA GLN A 74 5.04 -16.03 -22.57
C GLN A 74 3.63 -16.66 -22.50
N SER A 75 2.57 -15.86 -22.38
CA SER A 75 1.19 -16.36 -22.19
C SER A 75 1.04 -17.30 -20.98
N ALA A 76 1.87 -17.11 -19.93
CA ALA A 76 1.91 -17.99 -18.78
C ALA A 76 0.74 -17.71 -17.81
N ALA A 77 0.13 -18.78 -17.30
CA ALA A 77 -0.86 -18.70 -16.23
C ALA A 77 -0.20 -18.58 -14.84
N PRO A 78 -0.76 -17.78 -13.90
CA PRO A 78 -2.00 -17.01 -14.02
C PRO A 78 -1.86 -15.60 -14.62
N TRP A 79 -0.65 -15.13 -14.93
CA TRP A 79 -0.37 -13.74 -15.34
C TRP A 79 -1.11 -13.29 -16.60
N ALA A 80 -1.03 -14.06 -17.69
CA ALA A 80 -1.62 -13.64 -18.97
C ALA A 80 -3.17 -13.56 -18.91
N PRO A 81 -3.90 -14.55 -18.36
CA PRO A 81 -5.34 -14.42 -18.15
C PRO A 81 -5.71 -13.22 -17.28
N ALA A 82 -4.97 -12.97 -16.19
CA ALA A 82 -5.21 -11.83 -15.32
C ALA A 82 -5.00 -10.50 -16.06
N TYR A 83 -3.95 -10.38 -16.85
CA TYR A 83 -3.70 -9.20 -17.68
C TYR A 83 -4.83 -8.94 -18.68
N THR A 84 -5.32 -9.98 -19.36
CA THR A 84 -6.47 -9.86 -20.27
C THR A 84 -7.73 -9.40 -19.53
N SER A 85 -8.01 -9.96 -18.34
CA SER A 85 -9.12 -9.49 -17.50
C SER A 85 -8.95 -8.03 -17.05
N MET A 86 -7.72 -7.54 -16.91
CA MET A 86 -7.42 -6.13 -16.62
C MET A 86 -7.94 -5.21 -17.70
N LEU A 87 -7.55 -5.51 -18.94
CA LEU A 87 -7.86 -4.69 -20.09
C LEU A 87 -9.35 -4.70 -20.41
N ALA A 88 -10.06 -5.77 -20.02
CA ALA A 88 -11.51 -5.88 -20.19
C ALA A 88 -12.33 -5.20 -19.07
N HIS A 89 -11.69 -4.72 -18.00
CA HIS A 89 -12.41 -4.09 -16.90
C HIS A 89 -13.06 -2.76 -17.35
N PRO A 90 -14.30 -2.41 -16.94
CA PRO A 90 -14.95 -1.17 -17.37
C PRO A 90 -14.12 0.11 -17.16
N TYR A 91 -13.38 0.19 -16.05
CA TYR A 91 -12.43 1.29 -15.79
C TYR A 91 -11.28 1.36 -16.82
N ALA A 92 -10.83 0.26 -17.41
CA ALA A 92 -9.82 0.33 -18.47
C ALA A 92 -10.37 0.99 -19.76
N SER A 93 -11.69 1.02 -19.93
CA SER A 93 -12.37 1.57 -21.10
C SER A 93 -12.81 3.04 -20.95
N LYS A 94 -12.73 3.63 -19.74
CA LYS A 94 -13.13 5.03 -19.53
C LYS A 94 -12.21 5.98 -20.30
N THR A 95 -12.81 6.92 -21.04
CA THR A 95 -12.03 7.78 -21.95
C THR A 95 -11.88 9.24 -21.53
N ALA A 96 -12.72 9.76 -20.64
CA ALA A 96 -12.66 11.15 -20.20
C ALA A 96 -12.50 11.21 -18.68
N PRO A 97 -11.57 12.03 -18.16
CA PRO A 97 -11.50 12.32 -16.73
C PRO A 97 -12.62 13.29 -16.34
N GLU A 98 -13.10 13.17 -15.10
CA GLU A 98 -14.21 13.94 -14.56
C GLU A 98 -13.80 14.68 -13.27
N PRO A 99 -12.80 15.57 -13.34
CA PRO A 99 -12.31 16.26 -12.15
C PRO A 99 -13.27 17.32 -11.66
N VAL A 100 -13.45 17.40 -10.34
CA VAL A 100 -14.17 18.48 -9.65
C VAL A 100 -13.23 19.27 -8.74
N SER A 101 -13.56 20.53 -8.48
CA SER A 101 -12.75 21.39 -7.61
C SER A 101 -12.84 20.98 -6.14
N THR A 102 -14.02 20.59 -5.68
CA THR A 102 -14.28 20.06 -4.35
C THR A 102 -15.03 18.75 -4.47
N VAL A 103 -14.45 17.68 -3.95
CA VAL A 103 -15.10 16.38 -3.85
C VAL A 103 -15.94 16.34 -2.57
N GLU A 104 -17.23 16.03 -2.67
CA GLU A 104 -18.15 15.99 -1.52
C GLU A 104 -18.70 14.59 -1.30
N CYS A 105 -18.24 13.93 -0.23
CA CYS A 105 -18.62 12.56 0.08
C CYS A 105 -19.36 12.50 1.41
N GLY A 106 -20.69 12.48 1.33
CA GLY A 106 -21.51 12.30 2.52
C GLY A 106 -21.52 10.86 3.03
N SER A 107 -22.32 10.63 4.07
CA SER A 107 -22.50 9.29 4.64
C SER A 107 -23.04 8.33 3.58
N TYR A 108 -22.44 7.15 3.45
CA TYR A 108 -22.73 6.19 2.38
C TYR A 108 -22.65 6.80 0.96
N SER A 109 -21.75 7.77 0.77
CA SER A 109 -21.61 8.54 -0.47
C SER A 109 -22.89 9.29 -0.85
N THR A 110 -23.62 9.84 0.13
CA THR A 110 -24.80 10.70 -0.11
C THR A 110 -24.64 12.03 0.63
N PRO A 111 -24.40 13.16 -0.07
CA PRO A 111 -24.26 13.28 -1.52
C PRO A 111 -22.97 12.61 -2.06
N ASP A 112 -22.97 12.33 -3.37
CA ASP A 112 -21.80 11.97 -4.17
C ASP A 112 -21.57 13.09 -5.19
N VAL A 113 -20.72 14.05 -4.84
CA VAL A 113 -20.25 15.08 -5.79
C VAL A 113 -18.79 14.78 -6.08
N GLY A 114 -18.55 14.02 -7.15
CA GLY A 114 -17.21 13.67 -7.64
C GLY A 114 -16.49 12.57 -6.86
N CYS A 115 -17.10 11.91 -5.86
CA CYS A 115 -16.44 10.82 -5.12
C CYS A 115 -16.30 9.57 -5.99
N SER A 116 -17.35 9.24 -6.73
CA SER A 116 -17.28 8.15 -7.68
C SER A 116 -16.34 8.47 -8.83
N ASP A 117 -16.46 9.67 -9.42
CA ASP A 117 -15.61 10.13 -10.51
C ASP A 117 -14.12 10.07 -10.14
N GLU A 118 -13.77 10.60 -8.97
CA GLU A 118 -12.40 10.59 -8.46
C GLU A 118 -11.84 9.17 -8.28
N ARG A 119 -12.62 8.29 -7.64
CA ARG A 119 -12.20 6.91 -7.38
C ARG A 119 -12.03 6.13 -8.66
N GLU A 120 -12.96 6.28 -9.59
CA GLU A 120 -12.91 5.60 -10.88
C GLU A 120 -11.73 6.11 -11.71
N ASP A 121 -11.49 7.40 -11.75
CA ASP A 121 -10.38 8.00 -12.51
C ASP A 121 -9.01 7.59 -11.95
N ALA A 122 -8.89 7.46 -10.63
CA ALA A 122 -7.69 6.88 -10.01
C ALA A 122 -7.49 5.42 -10.42
N MET A 123 -8.57 4.63 -10.48
CA MET A 123 -8.52 3.23 -10.94
C MET A 123 -8.17 3.13 -12.43
N VAL A 124 -8.74 3.97 -13.29
CA VAL A 124 -8.39 4.06 -14.72
C VAL A 124 -6.90 4.29 -14.88
N THR A 125 -6.37 5.24 -14.11
CA THR A 125 -4.94 5.58 -14.12
C THR A 125 -4.09 4.41 -13.71
N TYR A 126 -4.45 3.71 -12.63
CA TYR A 126 -3.67 2.57 -12.17
C TYR A 126 -3.69 1.40 -13.16
N LEU A 127 -4.84 1.08 -13.74
CA LEU A 127 -4.94 0.02 -14.77
C LEU A 127 -4.11 0.36 -16.01
N ASN A 128 -4.11 1.63 -16.45
CA ASN A 128 -3.30 2.09 -17.57
C ASN A 128 -1.80 2.11 -17.23
N ALA A 129 -1.42 2.47 -16.00
CA ALA A 129 -0.03 2.40 -15.55
C ALA A 129 0.50 0.96 -15.51
N LEU A 130 -0.32 0.02 -15.07
CA LEU A 130 0.00 -1.42 -15.14
C LEU A 130 0.09 -1.91 -16.59
N ALA A 131 -0.84 -1.50 -17.46
CA ALA A 131 -0.83 -1.87 -18.89
C ALA A 131 0.42 -1.35 -19.62
N TRP A 132 0.84 -0.11 -19.30
CA TRP A 132 2.12 0.44 -19.71
C TRP A 132 3.30 -0.39 -19.18
N THR A 133 3.31 -0.69 -17.87
CA THR A 133 4.38 -1.47 -17.24
C THR A 133 4.59 -2.83 -17.90
N VAL A 134 3.51 -3.45 -18.40
CA VAL A 134 3.53 -4.77 -19.05
C VAL A 134 3.95 -4.70 -20.52
N THR A 135 3.52 -3.67 -21.27
CA THR A 135 3.64 -3.67 -22.75
C THR A 135 4.51 -2.56 -23.33
N GLY A 136 4.77 -1.49 -22.58
CA GLY A 136 5.38 -0.28 -23.11
C GLY A 136 4.52 0.44 -24.16
N THR A 137 3.21 0.16 -24.24
CA THR A 137 2.35 0.79 -25.24
C THR A 137 2.02 2.22 -24.85
N GLN A 138 2.50 3.19 -25.64
CA GLN A 138 2.41 4.63 -25.33
C GLN A 138 0.98 5.14 -25.08
N ALA A 139 -0.03 4.54 -25.74
CA ALA A 139 -1.42 4.93 -25.54
C ALA A 139 -1.89 4.78 -24.07
N TYR A 140 -1.42 3.76 -23.36
CA TYR A 140 -1.77 3.55 -21.95
C TYR A 140 -1.17 4.63 -21.06
N VAL A 141 0.12 4.95 -21.21
CA VAL A 141 0.72 5.98 -20.36
C VAL A 141 0.20 7.38 -20.69
N ASN A 142 -0.07 7.69 -21.96
CA ASN A 142 -0.72 8.95 -22.33
C ASN A 142 -2.08 9.09 -21.63
N LYS A 143 -2.81 7.98 -21.49
CA LYS A 143 -4.08 7.93 -20.76
C LYS A 143 -3.91 8.23 -19.28
N ALA A 144 -2.99 7.52 -18.63
CA ALA A 144 -2.70 7.71 -17.21
C ALA A 144 -2.26 9.15 -16.91
N ILE A 145 -1.34 9.71 -17.71
CA ILE A 145 -0.88 11.10 -17.58
C ILE A 145 -2.04 12.08 -17.73
N THR A 146 -2.92 11.89 -18.71
CA THR A 146 -4.09 12.77 -18.92
C THR A 146 -4.97 12.83 -17.67
N PHE A 147 -5.28 11.66 -17.08
CA PHE A 147 -6.13 11.59 -15.89
C PHE A 147 -5.46 12.23 -14.67
N MET A 148 -4.18 11.93 -14.43
CA MET A 148 -3.40 12.53 -13.35
C MET A 148 -3.32 14.06 -13.47
N ASP A 149 -3.00 14.57 -14.66
CA ASP A 149 -2.82 16.01 -14.90
C ASP A 149 -4.15 16.77 -14.82
N SER A 150 -5.26 16.16 -15.26
CA SER A 150 -6.61 16.72 -15.15
C SER A 150 -7.04 16.92 -13.69
N TRP A 151 -6.82 15.92 -12.83
CA TRP A 151 -7.12 16.01 -11.41
C TRP A 151 -6.17 16.99 -10.69
N ALA A 152 -4.86 16.88 -10.92
CA ALA A 152 -3.86 17.74 -10.29
C ALA A 152 -4.06 19.23 -10.60
N SER A 153 -4.62 19.55 -11.76
CA SER A 153 -4.93 20.94 -12.13
C SER A 153 -6.21 21.46 -11.48
N THR A 154 -7.16 20.58 -11.15
CA THR A 154 -8.55 20.96 -10.82
C THR A 154 -8.84 20.87 -9.34
N ILE A 155 -8.55 19.73 -8.70
CA ILE A 155 -8.97 19.48 -7.31
C ILE A 155 -8.28 20.44 -6.35
N LYS A 156 -9.04 20.88 -5.33
CA LYS A 156 -8.59 21.81 -4.29
C LYS A 156 -8.94 21.30 -2.89
N ALA A 157 -10.03 20.55 -2.74
CA ALA A 157 -10.47 20.09 -1.42
C ALA A 157 -11.36 18.85 -1.51
N HIS A 158 -11.49 18.20 -0.36
CA HIS A 158 -12.55 17.24 -0.07
C HIS A 158 -13.35 17.74 1.14
N ASN A 159 -14.65 17.50 1.17
CA ASN A 159 -15.48 17.87 2.31
C ASN A 159 -16.44 16.73 2.70
N ASN A 160 -17.22 16.98 3.76
CA ASN A 160 -18.23 16.07 4.30
C ASN A 160 -17.62 14.86 5.06
N THR A 161 -18.45 14.05 5.70
CA THR A 161 -18.02 13.10 6.73
C THR A 161 -17.17 11.94 6.20
N ASN A 162 -17.34 11.55 4.93
CA ASN A 162 -16.61 10.43 4.33
C ASN A 162 -15.33 10.87 3.61
N SER A 163 -15.02 12.18 3.59
CA SER A 163 -13.85 12.73 2.91
C SER A 163 -12.53 12.04 3.31
N PRO A 164 -12.18 11.89 4.61
CA PRO A 164 -10.91 11.26 4.97
C PRO A 164 -10.74 9.83 4.44
N LEU A 165 -11.80 9.02 4.48
CA LEU A 165 -11.77 7.65 3.98
C LEU A 165 -11.63 7.60 2.45
N GLN A 166 -12.47 8.37 1.75
CA GLN A 166 -12.42 8.49 0.30
C GLN A 166 -11.03 8.95 -0.17
N SER A 167 -10.52 10.04 0.41
CA SER A 167 -9.22 10.60 0.07
C SER A 167 -8.10 9.59 0.29
N ALA A 168 -8.19 8.75 1.33
CA ALA A 168 -7.21 7.68 1.56
C ALA A 168 -7.21 6.61 0.48
N TRP A 169 -8.39 6.07 0.09
CA TRP A 169 -8.50 5.10 -1.00
C TRP A 169 -7.97 5.63 -2.33
N VAL A 170 -8.28 6.88 -2.62
CA VAL A 170 -7.89 7.54 -3.86
C VAL A 170 -6.40 7.86 -3.85
N ALA A 171 -5.87 8.47 -2.79
CA ALA A 171 -4.47 8.85 -2.70
C ALA A 171 -3.53 7.66 -2.79
N SER A 172 -3.86 6.52 -2.13
CA SER A 172 -3.05 5.31 -2.25
C SER A 172 -3.09 4.76 -3.69
N THR A 173 -4.20 4.93 -4.41
CA THR A 173 -4.29 4.52 -5.82
C THR A 173 -3.52 5.46 -6.75
N TRP A 174 -3.61 6.77 -6.53
CA TRP A 174 -2.87 7.78 -7.27
C TRP A 174 -1.37 7.60 -7.15
N ALA A 175 -0.86 7.52 -5.91
CA ALA A 175 0.57 7.47 -5.65
C ALA A 175 1.25 6.24 -6.29
N ARG A 176 0.66 5.04 -6.17
CA ARG A 176 1.21 3.83 -6.79
C ARG A 176 1.16 3.87 -8.32
N ALA A 177 0.14 4.47 -8.91
CA ALA A 177 0.03 4.60 -10.37
C ALA A 177 1.06 5.61 -10.89
N ALA A 178 1.16 6.76 -10.22
CA ALA A 178 2.07 7.84 -10.58
C ALA A 178 3.54 7.42 -10.47
N GLU A 179 3.91 6.61 -9.46
CA GLU A 179 5.27 6.10 -9.31
C GLU A 179 5.68 5.23 -10.51
N LEU A 180 4.84 4.27 -10.92
CA LEU A 180 5.09 3.42 -12.08
C LEU A 180 5.32 4.25 -13.35
N ILE A 181 4.59 5.36 -13.53
CA ILE A 181 4.75 6.25 -14.68
C ILE A 181 6.00 7.13 -14.56
N ARG A 182 6.25 7.75 -13.41
CA ARG A 182 7.37 8.67 -13.16
C ARG A 182 8.71 8.00 -13.44
N TYR A 183 8.87 6.74 -13.02
CA TYR A 183 10.13 6.02 -13.05
C TYR A 183 10.31 5.07 -14.24
N SER A 184 9.44 5.15 -15.26
CA SER A 184 9.49 4.27 -16.45
C SER A 184 9.88 5.00 -17.76
N ASN A 185 10.44 6.21 -17.66
CA ASN A 185 10.82 7.04 -18.82
C ASN A 185 9.68 7.25 -19.83
N ALA A 186 8.45 7.36 -19.33
CA ALA A 186 7.24 7.32 -20.17
C ALA A 186 6.82 8.67 -20.77
N GLY A 187 7.64 9.72 -20.58
CA GLY A 187 7.39 11.07 -21.11
C GLY A 187 6.52 11.97 -20.23
N TRP A 188 6.29 11.63 -18.96
CA TRP A 188 5.59 12.52 -18.02
C TRP A 188 6.46 13.73 -17.68
N SER A 189 5.96 14.94 -17.96
CA SER A 189 6.77 16.15 -17.84
C SER A 189 7.09 16.49 -16.38
N ALA A 190 8.28 17.04 -16.11
CA ALA A 190 8.67 17.48 -14.77
C ALA A 190 7.69 18.50 -14.15
N ALA A 191 7.13 19.38 -14.99
CA ALA A 191 6.12 20.36 -14.56
C ALA A 191 4.80 19.69 -14.14
N SER A 192 4.36 18.67 -14.90
CA SER A 192 3.19 17.87 -14.55
C SER A 192 3.39 17.07 -13.26
N ILE A 193 4.57 16.44 -13.11
CA ILE A 193 4.97 15.73 -11.88
C ILE A 193 4.89 16.69 -10.69
N THR A 194 5.48 17.88 -10.79
CA THR A 194 5.46 18.88 -9.70
C THR A 194 4.03 19.28 -9.30
N LYS A 195 3.12 19.45 -10.27
CA LYS A 195 1.70 19.73 -9.98
C LYS A 195 1.03 18.58 -9.24
N PHE A 196 1.30 17.35 -9.67
CA PHE A 196 0.75 16.15 -9.05
C PHE A 196 1.31 15.92 -7.64
N GLU A 197 2.61 16.15 -7.42
CA GLU A 197 3.21 16.18 -6.08
C GLU A 197 2.50 17.20 -5.19
N GLY A 198 2.21 18.40 -5.72
CA GLY A 198 1.43 19.42 -5.03
C GLY A 198 0.02 18.96 -4.67
N MET A 199 -0.67 18.26 -5.58
CA MET A 199 -1.98 17.68 -5.30
C MET A 199 -1.91 16.68 -4.12
N LEU A 200 -0.98 15.73 -4.15
CA LEU A 200 -0.81 14.76 -3.06
C LEU A 200 -0.43 15.44 -1.74
N ARG A 201 0.50 16.40 -1.78
CA ARG A 201 1.04 17.06 -0.58
C ARG A 201 0.04 18.02 0.08
N TYR A 202 -0.74 18.76 -0.71
CA TYR A 202 -1.57 19.85 -0.20
C TYR A 202 -3.07 19.54 -0.15
N VAL A 203 -3.56 18.61 -0.98
CA VAL A 203 -4.98 18.24 -1.00
C VAL A 203 -5.22 16.94 -0.22
N TYR A 204 -4.45 15.88 -0.49
CA TYR A 204 -4.70 14.55 0.11
C TYR A 204 -4.01 14.35 1.46
N LEU A 205 -2.71 14.66 1.56
CA LEU A 205 -1.92 14.37 2.76
C LEU A 205 -2.51 14.97 4.06
N PRO A 206 -3.03 16.21 4.09
CA PRO A 206 -3.61 16.78 5.32
C PRO A 206 -4.80 15.98 5.86
N LEU A 207 -5.55 15.30 4.98
CA LEU A 207 -6.72 14.51 5.35
C LEU A 207 -6.33 13.16 5.93
N VAL A 208 -5.22 12.56 5.46
CA VAL A 208 -4.84 11.18 5.81
C VAL A 208 -3.74 11.09 6.86
N LYS A 209 -2.84 12.07 6.95
CA LYS A 209 -1.63 12.00 7.79
C LYS A 209 -1.88 11.82 9.28
N ASN A 210 -3.07 12.19 9.76
CA ASN A 210 -3.43 12.10 11.18
C ASN A 210 -4.11 10.77 11.54
N GLY A 211 -4.58 10.01 10.55
CA GLY A 211 -5.37 8.79 10.77
C GLY A 211 -6.75 9.07 11.37
N ALA A 212 -7.42 8.00 11.78
CA ALA A 212 -8.76 8.01 12.36
C ALA A 212 -8.87 6.98 13.50
N PRO A 213 -8.17 7.19 14.63
CA PRO A 213 -8.03 6.17 15.68
C PRO A 213 -9.35 5.81 16.37
N ASN A 214 -10.31 6.74 16.43
CA ASN A 214 -11.63 6.53 17.04
C ASN A 214 -12.70 6.06 16.02
N TYR A 215 -12.31 5.79 14.77
CA TYR A 215 -13.17 5.17 13.76
C TYR A 215 -12.84 3.69 13.60
N MET A 216 -13.60 2.98 12.76
CA MET A 216 -13.33 1.59 12.40
C MET A 216 -11.90 1.44 11.88
N GLY A 217 -11.26 0.32 12.19
CA GLY A 217 -9.82 0.16 12.00
C GLY A 217 -9.39 0.19 10.54
N ASN A 218 -10.30 -0.12 9.62
CA ASN A 218 -10.07 -0.01 8.19
C ASN A 218 -9.80 1.44 7.75
N TRP A 219 -10.44 2.44 8.36
CA TRP A 219 -10.20 3.86 8.05
C TRP A 219 -8.76 4.23 8.36
N ASP A 220 -8.32 3.91 9.57
CA ASP A 220 -6.99 4.27 10.04
C ASP A 220 -5.89 3.54 9.26
N LEU A 221 -6.11 2.26 8.90
CA LEU A 221 -5.19 1.48 8.09
C LEU A 221 -5.06 2.02 6.66
N VAL A 222 -6.15 2.38 5.99
CA VAL A 222 -6.05 2.95 4.63
C VAL A 222 -5.45 4.36 4.66
N MET A 223 -5.74 5.16 5.69
CA MET A 223 -5.11 6.47 5.86
C MET A 223 -3.61 6.35 6.09
N ALA A 224 -3.17 5.34 6.85
CA ALA A 224 -1.76 4.99 6.99
C ALA A 224 -1.14 4.55 5.65
N GLU A 225 -1.80 3.68 4.88
CA GLU A 225 -1.37 3.26 3.54
C GLU A 225 -1.19 4.47 2.61
N ALA A 226 -2.17 5.36 2.55
CA ALA A 226 -2.11 6.57 1.75
C ALA A 226 -0.93 7.46 2.16
N ALA A 227 -0.73 7.69 3.46
CA ALA A 227 0.41 8.46 3.95
C ALA A 227 1.76 7.82 3.58
N ILE A 228 1.89 6.49 3.73
CA ILE A 228 3.10 5.75 3.34
C ILE A 228 3.37 5.95 1.84
N PHE A 229 2.36 5.75 0.99
CA PHE A 229 2.53 5.81 -0.47
C PHE A 229 2.83 7.23 -0.95
N ILE A 230 2.18 8.23 -0.36
CA ILE A 230 2.52 9.64 -0.60
C ILE A 230 3.96 9.91 -0.18
N GLY A 231 4.38 9.43 1.01
CA GLY A 231 5.75 9.59 1.50
C GLY A 231 6.78 9.04 0.54
N VAL A 232 6.57 7.82 0.03
CA VAL A 232 7.45 7.22 -0.98
C VAL A 232 7.43 8.04 -2.27
N PHE A 233 6.27 8.34 -2.86
CA PHE A 233 6.21 9.07 -4.14
C PHE A 233 6.84 10.48 -4.08
N LEU A 234 6.77 11.13 -2.92
CA LEU A 234 7.33 12.46 -2.67
C LEU A 234 8.78 12.45 -2.19
N ASP A 235 9.41 11.29 -2.05
CA ASP A 235 10.72 11.12 -1.40
C ASP A 235 10.76 11.74 0.03
N ASP A 236 9.64 11.70 0.75
CA ASP A 236 9.44 12.30 2.07
C ASP A 236 9.43 11.24 3.18
N GLN A 237 10.63 10.95 3.69
CA GLN A 237 10.84 9.95 4.73
C GLN A 237 10.07 10.28 6.02
N THR A 238 9.85 11.55 6.33
CA THR A 238 9.12 11.94 7.56
C THR A 238 7.66 11.56 7.46
N VAL A 239 7.04 11.78 6.29
CA VAL A 239 5.66 11.35 6.01
C VAL A 239 5.57 9.82 6.02
N TYR A 240 6.54 9.14 5.41
CA TYR A 240 6.61 7.67 5.42
C TYR A 240 6.69 7.09 6.83
N ASP A 241 7.65 7.57 7.65
CA ASP A 241 7.88 7.05 9.01
C ASP A 241 6.65 7.26 9.89
N ALA A 242 5.97 8.40 9.74
CA ALA A 242 4.72 8.69 10.44
C ALA A 242 3.59 7.73 10.02
N GLY A 243 3.45 7.47 8.71
CA GLY A 243 2.48 6.49 8.19
C GLY A 243 2.77 5.07 8.67
N MET A 244 4.04 4.64 8.64
CA MET A 244 4.46 3.32 9.11
C MET A 244 4.22 3.14 10.62
N THR A 245 4.51 4.17 11.41
CA THR A 245 4.21 4.16 12.85
C THR A 245 2.72 3.94 13.09
N LYS A 246 1.84 4.60 12.34
CA LYS A 246 0.39 4.39 12.44
C LYS A 246 -0.02 2.98 12.04
N PHE A 247 0.50 2.49 10.92
CA PHE A 247 0.23 1.13 10.46
C PHE A 247 0.60 0.09 11.52
N LEU A 248 1.82 0.13 12.06
CA LEU A 248 2.29 -0.81 13.08
C LEU A 248 1.43 -0.74 14.36
N ASN A 249 1.11 0.47 14.82
CA ASN A 249 0.27 0.69 15.99
C ASN A 249 -1.16 0.15 15.80
N ARG A 250 -1.72 0.28 14.59
CA ARG A 250 -3.08 -0.17 14.31
C ARG A 250 -3.15 -1.67 14.05
N VAL A 251 -2.18 -2.28 13.38
CA VAL A 251 -2.16 -3.71 13.08
C VAL A 251 -2.23 -4.56 14.35
N SER A 252 -1.50 -4.19 15.40
CA SER A 252 -1.53 -4.94 16.66
C SER A 252 -2.90 -4.93 17.35
N ALA A 253 -3.75 -3.94 17.05
CA ALA A 253 -5.11 -3.83 17.56
C ALA A 253 -6.17 -4.35 16.58
N TYR A 254 -5.78 -4.60 15.32
CA TYR A 254 -6.70 -4.97 14.24
C TYR A 254 -6.73 -6.48 14.01
N ILE A 255 -5.63 -7.18 14.28
CA ILE A 255 -5.51 -8.63 14.18
C ILE A 255 -5.28 -9.17 15.60
N TYR A 256 -6.25 -9.94 16.09
CA TYR A 256 -6.13 -10.62 17.37
C TYR A 256 -5.20 -11.83 17.26
N LEU A 257 -4.33 -11.97 18.24
CA LEU A 257 -3.51 -13.17 18.47
C LEU A 257 -3.84 -13.74 19.84
N GLU A 258 -3.82 -15.07 19.99
CA GLU A 258 -4.03 -15.70 21.31
C GLU A 258 -2.98 -15.24 22.36
N SER A 259 -1.82 -14.77 21.91
CA SER A 259 -0.80 -14.17 22.78
C SER A 259 -1.18 -12.78 23.31
N ASP A 260 -2.27 -12.17 22.83
CA ASP A 260 -2.79 -10.89 23.34
C ASP A 260 -3.58 -11.07 24.65
N GLY A 261 -3.97 -12.30 25.00
CA GLY A 261 -4.82 -12.62 26.14
C GLY A 261 -6.30 -12.72 25.75
N ASP A 262 -7.21 -12.49 26.70
CA ASP A 262 -8.64 -12.73 26.48
C ASP A 262 -9.31 -11.74 25.50
N LEU A 263 -8.67 -10.60 25.25
CA LEU A 263 -9.21 -9.50 24.45
C LEU A 263 -8.15 -8.96 23.48
N PRO A 264 -8.55 -8.49 22.29
CA PRO A 264 -7.69 -7.75 21.39
C PRO A 264 -7.09 -6.51 22.05
N LYS A 265 -5.92 -6.09 21.57
CA LYS A 265 -5.29 -4.84 21.99
C LYS A 265 -6.09 -3.62 21.52
N THR A 266 -5.95 -2.53 22.28
CA THR A 266 -6.43 -1.20 21.93
C THR A 266 -5.38 -0.44 21.13
N ALA A 267 -5.78 0.22 20.04
CA ALA A 267 -4.87 1.06 19.27
C ALA A 267 -4.52 2.35 20.05
N PRO A 268 -3.27 2.86 19.99
CA PRO A 268 -2.93 4.14 20.59
C PRO A 268 -3.84 5.28 20.12
N GLY A 269 -4.43 6.02 21.07
CA GLY A 269 -5.34 7.14 20.80
C GLY A 269 -6.80 6.73 20.51
N ASP A 270 -7.09 5.42 20.44
CA ASP A 270 -8.46 4.92 20.38
C ASP A 270 -9.07 4.92 21.79
N THR A 271 -10.07 5.77 21.98
CA THR A 271 -10.80 5.89 23.24
C THR A 271 -12.02 4.98 23.29
N THR A 272 -12.47 4.46 22.14
CA THR A 272 -13.68 3.64 21.99
C THR A 272 -13.48 2.21 22.51
N THR A 273 -12.23 1.73 22.49
CA THR A 273 -11.85 0.38 22.94
C THR A 273 -11.15 0.37 24.30
N SER A 274 -11.40 1.38 25.14
CA SER A 274 -10.79 1.52 26.49
C SER A 274 -11.39 0.60 27.56
N THR A 275 -12.48 -0.09 27.25
CA THR A 275 -13.16 -1.05 28.16
C THR A 275 -13.45 -2.36 27.41
N GLN A 276 -13.65 -3.46 28.14
CA GLN A 276 -14.06 -4.72 27.54
C GLN A 276 -15.36 -4.60 26.75
N ALA A 277 -16.36 -3.90 27.29
CA ALA A 277 -17.61 -3.64 26.57
C ALA A 277 -17.37 -2.85 25.28
N GLY A 278 -16.50 -1.83 25.34
CA GLY A 278 -16.08 -1.05 24.17
C GLY A 278 -15.40 -1.92 23.10
N ILE A 279 -14.49 -2.81 23.51
CA ILE A 279 -13.84 -3.78 22.61
C ILE A 279 -14.89 -4.69 21.95
N VAL A 280 -15.81 -5.28 22.73
CA VAL A 280 -16.86 -6.17 22.19
C VAL A 280 -17.74 -5.42 21.18
N THR A 281 -18.17 -4.19 21.50
CA THR A 281 -18.94 -3.37 20.57
C THR A 281 -18.16 -3.05 19.30
N TYR A 282 -16.89 -2.65 19.43
CA TYR A 282 -16.01 -2.30 18.32
C TYR A 282 -15.70 -3.49 17.39
N TRP A 283 -15.64 -4.70 17.95
CA TRP A 283 -15.50 -5.97 17.23
C TRP A 283 -16.86 -6.58 16.83
N GLN A 284 -17.87 -5.74 16.57
CA GLN A 284 -19.18 -6.13 16.03
C GLN A 284 -19.93 -7.17 16.89
N GLY A 285 -19.78 -7.08 18.21
CA GLY A 285 -20.38 -7.99 19.17
C GLY A 285 -19.58 -9.26 19.44
N GLN A 286 -18.40 -9.44 18.82
CA GLN A 286 -17.51 -10.56 19.12
C GLN A 286 -17.03 -10.45 20.58
N SER A 287 -17.39 -11.44 21.37
CA SER A 287 -17.03 -11.52 22.79
C SER A 287 -16.09 -12.68 23.13
N VAL A 288 -15.80 -13.56 22.16
CA VAL A 288 -14.93 -14.73 22.33
C VAL A 288 -13.75 -14.63 21.37
N PHE A 289 -12.53 -14.54 21.90
CA PHE A 289 -11.31 -14.45 21.10
C PHE A 289 -10.41 -15.65 21.42
N ASN A 290 -10.48 -16.69 20.59
CA ASN A 290 -9.84 -17.98 20.88
C ASN A 290 -9.07 -18.57 19.70
N VAL A 291 -8.86 -17.79 18.64
CA VAL A 291 -8.10 -18.21 17.46
C VAL A 291 -7.27 -17.04 16.97
N SER A 292 -5.97 -17.24 16.81
CA SER A 292 -5.08 -16.24 16.22
C SER A 292 -5.46 -15.93 14.76
N GLY A 293 -5.35 -14.65 14.38
CA GLY A 293 -5.66 -14.17 13.03
C GLY A 293 -7.10 -13.69 12.84
N LEU A 294 -7.90 -13.59 13.91
CA LEU A 294 -9.19 -12.90 13.84
C LEU A 294 -8.95 -11.42 13.57
N SER A 295 -9.48 -10.90 12.46
CA SER A 295 -9.40 -9.49 12.08
C SER A 295 -10.71 -8.77 12.37
N GLN A 296 -10.66 -7.52 12.82
CA GLN A 296 -11.85 -6.70 13.12
C GLN A 296 -12.80 -6.61 11.92
N GLU A 297 -12.25 -6.31 10.74
CA GLU A 297 -12.97 -6.39 9.46
C GLU A 297 -12.04 -7.01 8.40
N THR A 298 -12.61 -7.54 7.33
CA THR A 298 -11.85 -8.21 6.25
C THR A 298 -11.55 -7.30 5.04
N TRP A 299 -12.04 -6.05 5.05
CA TRP A 299 -12.06 -5.19 3.86
C TRP A 299 -10.72 -4.49 3.56
N SER A 300 -9.91 -4.15 4.57
CA SER A 300 -8.71 -3.30 4.44
C SER A 300 -7.37 -4.04 4.42
N LEU A 301 -7.32 -5.34 4.78
CA LEU A 301 -6.04 -6.04 4.97
C LEU A 301 -5.53 -6.83 3.74
N LYS A 302 -6.28 -6.83 2.64
CA LYS A 302 -5.92 -7.59 1.42
C LYS A 302 -4.64 -7.11 0.72
N LEU A 303 -4.09 -5.96 1.11
CA LEU A 303 -2.89 -5.38 0.51
C LEU A 303 -1.58 -5.78 1.20
N VAL A 304 -1.59 -6.20 2.48
CA VAL A 304 -0.34 -6.42 3.24
C VAL A 304 -0.16 -7.86 3.77
N CYS A 305 -1.23 -8.63 3.97
CA CYS A 305 -1.11 -10.01 4.44
C CYS A 305 -2.12 -10.93 3.74
N PRO A 306 -1.68 -11.95 2.96
CA PRO A 306 -2.58 -13.02 2.54
C PRO A 306 -3.05 -13.80 3.77
N MET A 307 -4.26 -13.54 4.24
CA MET A 307 -4.92 -14.49 5.13
C MET A 307 -5.31 -15.74 4.32
N PRO A 308 -5.06 -16.95 4.83
CA PRO A 308 -5.55 -18.17 4.20
C PRO A 308 -7.08 -18.18 4.25
N GLU A 309 -7.74 -18.27 3.09
CA GLU A 309 -9.18 -18.53 3.00
C GLU A 309 -9.50 -19.84 3.76
N ARG A 310 -10.47 -19.77 4.67
CA ARG A 310 -11.03 -20.97 5.30
C ARG A 310 -11.68 -21.82 4.19
N ARG A 311 -11.37 -23.12 4.21
CA ARG A 311 -12.11 -24.13 3.44
C ARG A 311 -13.53 -24.26 3.96
#